data_AF-A0AB34GHW8-F1
#
_entry.id   AF-A0AB34GHW8-F1
#
_cell.length_a   1.000
_cell.length_b   1.000
_cell.length_c   1.000
_cell.angle_alpha   90.00
_cell.angle_beta   90.00
_cell.angle_gamma   90.00
#
_symmetry.space_group_name_H-M   'P 1'
#
loop_
_entity.id
_entity.type
_entity.pdbx_description
1 polymer ?
#
loop_
_entity_poly.entity_id
_entity_poly.type
_entity_poly.pdbx_seq_one_letter_code
_entity_poly.pdbx_strand_id
1 'polypeptide(L)'
;MATQELHSNPHFYSAKAKRLHLCQGLVGDCWFLAALQALTLHQDILSRVIPLNQSFTEKYAGIFRFWFWHFGKWVPVVADDRLPVSEAGQLVFVSSTYKNLFWGALLEKAYAKLSGSYEDLQCEQVSEALVDFTGGLTMTINLAEAPGKLWDILTRATYSRTQIGLQTHSRKERALKNGLVPGHAYTLTGIRKSRGSSVWELLSPKEKILLLRKDDDGEFWMALQDFKAHFMLLVICKLSPGLLSQEVGQKWSYTMLEGRWEKGTTAGGPKKSPLDTFWKNPQFLLLVWRPQEGRKFQMPCSMLVSLLQKPRHRHRNKKPHLAIGFYLFRMSKSYDDQRRLPPKSFWKNAPLNWPETFLREKEVSRELWLEPGTYVIVPCTSESRQESDEIGRNSSVVFSKETVDQSEGQDEFFTKLFEKHPEINAVQLQKILNHMPWSGLRSEQPLFSLEACQGILALLDLNASGTVSIQEFRDPWKQLMLYQEVFHKQDTNRSGCLNWAQLRAAMRDTGIVLSDDVCRLMLIRYGGPDLQMDVVSFVRLMLRVENMEDFFQNLTQDGKGIYLQKPEWLTMTLYPEKAGRSSALAEDSAYGPRVAFG
;
A
#
# COMPACT_ATOMS: atom_id res chain seq x y z
N MET A 1 -16.72 32.41 8.60
CA MET A 1 -18.19 32.33 8.42
C MET A 1 -18.59 30.89 8.20
N ALA A 2 -19.76 30.47 8.70
CA ALA A 2 -20.30 29.14 8.40
C ALA A 2 -20.76 29.07 6.94
N THR A 3 -20.84 27.88 6.33
CA THR A 3 -21.20 27.76 4.90
C THR A 3 -22.62 28.25 4.60
N GLN A 4 -23.56 28.08 5.55
CA GLN A 4 -24.92 28.60 5.45
C GLN A 4 -24.99 30.13 5.46
N GLU A 5 -23.98 30.81 6.00
CA GLU A 5 -23.86 32.29 5.96
C GLU A 5 -23.24 32.76 4.63
N LEU A 6 -22.53 31.89 3.92
CA LEU A 6 -21.82 32.20 2.67
C LEU A 6 -22.67 31.98 1.43
N HIS A 7 -23.61 31.04 1.48
CA HIS A 7 -24.49 30.74 0.36
C HIS A 7 -25.85 30.22 0.86
N SER A 8 -26.94 30.64 0.21
CA SER A 8 -28.31 30.27 0.59
C SER A 8 -28.64 28.78 0.35
N ASN A 9 -27.88 28.12 -0.51
CA ASN A 9 -28.07 26.70 -0.87
C ASN A 9 -26.73 25.94 -0.97
N PRO A 10 -26.02 25.73 0.15
CA PRO A 10 -24.71 25.09 0.14
C PRO A 10 -24.82 23.59 -0.14
N HIS A 11 -23.92 23.09 -0.98
CA HIS A 11 -23.80 21.69 -1.35
C HIS A 11 -22.44 21.16 -0.91
N PHE A 12 -22.45 19.98 -0.28
CA PHE A 12 -21.21 19.32 0.11
C PHE A 12 -20.49 18.82 -1.13
N TYR A 13 -21.11 17.87 -1.83
CA TYR A 13 -20.60 17.26 -3.06
C TYR A 13 -21.67 17.25 -4.15
N SER A 14 -21.27 17.34 -5.43
CA SER A 14 -22.19 17.24 -6.56
C SER A 14 -21.58 16.37 -7.65
N ALA A 15 -22.24 15.25 -7.97
CA ALA A 15 -21.80 14.35 -9.05
C ALA A 15 -21.89 14.99 -10.45
N LYS A 16 -22.66 16.08 -10.59
CA LYS A 16 -22.80 16.86 -11.84
C LYS A 16 -21.70 17.89 -12.03
N ALA A 17 -21.00 18.29 -10.96
CA ALA A 17 -19.83 19.16 -11.08
C ALA A 17 -18.70 18.37 -11.73
N LYS A 18 -18.12 18.87 -12.84
CA LYS A 18 -16.93 18.24 -13.41
C LYS A 18 -15.83 18.19 -12.34
N ARG A 19 -15.04 17.12 -12.38
CA ARG A 19 -14.06 16.71 -11.34
C ARG A 19 -12.95 17.75 -11.04
N LEU A 20 -12.84 18.83 -11.82
CA LEU A 20 -11.66 19.70 -11.93
C LEU A 20 -11.91 21.18 -11.57
N HIS A 21 -12.91 21.49 -10.75
CA HIS A 21 -13.33 22.88 -10.51
C HIS A 21 -12.89 23.47 -9.17
N LEU A 22 -11.76 23.02 -8.61
CA LEU A 22 -11.17 23.61 -7.42
C LEU A 22 -10.14 24.67 -7.82
N CYS A 23 -10.17 25.80 -7.11
CA CYS A 23 -9.28 26.92 -7.32
C CYS A 23 -8.42 27.13 -6.08
N GLN A 24 -7.12 27.31 -6.29
CA GLN A 24 -6.18 27.66 -5.23
C GLN A 24 -6.50 29.04 -4.65
N GLY A 25 -6.40 29.16 -3.33
CA GLY A 25 -6.50 30.44 -2.63
C GLY A 25 -5.13 31.07 -2.39
N LEU A 26 -4.98 31.76 -1.26
CA LEU A 26 -3.76 32.50 -0.92
C LEU A 26 -2.60 31.65 -0.38
N VAL A 27 -2.85 30.41 0.06
CA VAL A 27 -1.79 29.52 0.56
C VAL A 27 -1.07 28.87 -0.62
N GLY A 28 0.24 28.67 -0.49
CA GLY A 28 1.07 27.98 -1.49
C GLY A 28 0.86 26.46 -1.52
N ASP A 29 -0.37 25.97 -1.44
CA ASP A 29 -0.74 24.56 -1.34
C ASP A 29 -1.06 23.90 -2.70
N CYS A 30 -0.53 24.44 -3.80
CA CYS A 30 -0.72 23.86 -5.14
C CYS A 30 -0.43 22.35 -5.21
N TRP A 31 0.51 21.88 -4.39
CA TRP A 31 0.86 20.47 -4.27
C TRP A 31 -0.29 19.60 -3.72
N PHE A 32 -1.06 20.12 -2.77
CA PHE A 32 -2.26 19.50 -2.21
C PHE A 32 -3.36 19.43 -3.26
N LEU A 33 -3.59 20.53 -4.00
CA LEU A 33 -4.57 20.57 -5.06
C LEU A 33 -4.25 19.65 -6.23
N ALA A 34 -2.98 19.56 -6.65
CA ALA A 34 -2.55 18.63 -7.69
C ALA A 34 -2.76 17.16 -7.26
N ALA A 35 -2.43 16.82 -6.01
CA ALA A 35 -2.70 15.49 -5.47
C ALA A 35 -4.20 15.21 -5.37
N LEU A 36 -4.99 16.20 -4.95
CA LEU A 36 -6.45 16.09 -4.86
C LEU A 36 -7.09 15.90 -6.24
N GLN A 37 -6.61 16.63 -7.24
CA GLN A 37 -7.01 16.47 -8.64
C GLN A 37 -6.72 15.05 -9.12
N ALA A 38 -5.54 14.49 -8.80
CA ALA A 38 -5.21 13.11 -9.13
C ALA A 38 -6.15 12.11 -8.46
N LEU A 39 -6.54 12.37 -7.20
CA LEU A 39 -7.50 11.55 -6.47
C LEU A 39 -8.89 11.54 -7.12
N THR A 40 -9.36 12.67 -7.68
CA THR A 40 -10.68 12.73 -8.33
C THR A 40 -10.82 11.81 -9.55
N LEU A 41 -9.70 11.39 -10.15
CA LEU A 41 -9.67 10.42 -11.25
C LEU A 41 -10.10 9.01 -10.81
N HIS A 42 -10.06 8.73 -9.50
CA HIS A 42 -10.38 7.43 -8.91
C HIS A 42 -11.46 7.57 -7.83
N GLN A 43 -12.74 7.43 -8.23
CA GLN A 43 -13.90 7.69 -7.36
C GLN A 43 -13.99 6.78 -6.13
N ASP A 44 -13.53 5.54 -6.25
CA ASP A 44 -13.43 4.58 -5.15
C ASP A 44 -12.48 5.06 -4.06
N ILE A 45 -11.30 5.56 -4.45
CA ILE A 45 -10.31 6.10 -3.49
C ILE A 45 -10.78 7.44 -2.94
N LEU A 46 -11.36 8.30 -3.78
CA LEU A 46 -11.96 9.57 -3.38
C LEU A 46 -13.01 9.36 -2.27
N SER A 47 -13.88 8.36 -2.42
CA SER A 47 -14.95 8.07 -1.45
C SER A 47 -14.44 7.60 -0.08
N ARG A 48 -13.20 7.06 -0.03
CA ARG A 48 -12.53 6.70 1.22
C ARG A 48 -12.06 7.94 1.97
N VAL A 49 -11.43 8.88 1.27
CA VAL A 49 -10.95 10.16 1.85
C VAL A 49 -12.12 11.08 2.20
N ILE A 50 -13.11 11.13 1.32
CA ILE A 50 -14.26 12.04 1.37
C ILE A 50 -15.54 11.20 1.41
N PRO A 51 -16.08 10.89 2.60
CA PRO A 51 -17.37 10.24 2.71
C PRO A 51 -18.45 11.10 2.03
N LEU A 52 -18.98 10.62 0.91
CA LEU A 52 -19.89 11.39 0.05
C LEU A 52 -21.31 11.49 0.62
N ASN A 53 -21.61 10.80 1.72
CA ASN A 53 -22.90 10.80 2.40
C ASN A 53 -23.09 11.97 3.38
N GLN A 54 -22.28 13.01 3.29
CA GLN A 54 -22.36 14.21 4.13
C GLN A 54 -23.20 15.29 3.44
N SER A 55 -24.00 16.04 4.21
CA SER A 55 -24.94 17.01 3.67
C SER A 55 -25.05 18.27 4.54
N PHE A 56 -25.43 19.38 3.91
CA PHE A 56 -25.80 20.62 4.59
C PHE A 56 -27.30 20.70 4.94
N THR A 57 -28.10 19.73 4.48
CA THR A 57 -29.56 19.68 4.72
C THR A 57 -29.94 18.50 5.61
N GLU A 58 -29.52 17.29 5.24
CA GLU A 58 -29.86 16.07 5.96
C GLU A 58 -28.92 15.86 7.16
N LYS A 59 -29.50 15.75 8.38
CA LYS A 59 -28.75 15.52 9.63
C LYS A 59 -27.60 16.52 9.84
N TYR A 60 -27.75 17.74 9.34
CA TYR A 60 -26.72 18.78 9.43
C TYR A 60 -26.56 19.28 10.88
N ALA A 61 -25.31 19.30 11.34
CA ALA A 61 -24.91 19.82 12.65
C ALA A 61 -23.62 20.67 12.57
N GLY A 62 -23.32 21.25 11.40
CA GLY A 62 -22.11 22.07 11.18
C GLY A 62 -20.79 21.30 11.28
N ILE A 63 -20.82 19.97 11.13
CA ILE A 63 -19.68 19.07 11.37
C ILE A 63 -19.46 18.11 10.20
N PHE A 64 -18.22 17.99 9.75
CA PHE A 64 -17.81 17.18 8.61
C PHE A 64 -16.60 16.31 8.97
N ARG A 65 -16.51 15.12 8.39
CA ARG A 65 -15.44 14.15 8.59
C ARG A 65 -14.72 13.84 7.27
N PHE A 66 -13.43 13.64 7.37
CA PHE A 66 -12.55 13.22 6.28
C PHE A 66 -11.59 12.15 6.80
N TRP A 67 -11.05 11.32 5.91
CA TRP A 67 -10.07 10.31 6.26
C TRP A 67 -8.76 10.59 5.57
N PHE A 68 -7.67 10.60 6.34
CA PHE A 68 -6.33 10.72 5.81
C PHE A 68 -5.52 9.52 6.23
N TRP A 69 -4.71 9.01 5.32
CA TRP A 69 -3.64 8.11 5.70
C TRP A 69 -2.56 8.92 6.41
N HIS A 70 -2.16 8.47 7.59
CA HIS A 70 -1.22 9.16 8.43
C HIS A 70 -0.28 8.14 9.08
N PHE A 71 0.94 8.05 8.57
CA PHE A 71 2.01 7.21 9.10
C PHE A 71 1.63 5.75 9.34
N GLY A 72 0.99 5.14 8.34
CA GLY A 72 0.61 3.73 8.35
C GLY A 72 -0.83 3.44 8.72
N LYS A 73 -1.60 4.44 9.15
CA LYS A 73 -2.98 4.25 9.63
C LYS A 73 -3.94 5.25 9.01
N TRP A 74 -5.18 4.83 8.79
CA TRP A 74 -6.26 5.74 8.40
C TRP A 74 -6.79 6.46 9.64
N VAL A 75 -6.72 7.78 9.62
CA VAL A 75 -7.11 8.65 10.73
C VAL A 75 -8.32 9.50 10.30
N PRO A 76 -9.43 9.46 11.04
CA PRO A 76 -10.55 10.35 10.80
C PRO A 76 -10.24 11.74 11.34
N VAL A 77 -10.45 12.77 10.53
CA VAL A 77 -10.33 14.17 10.94
C VAL A 77 -11.69 14.84 10.78
N VAL A 78 -12.17 15.38 11.89
CA VAL A 78 -13.45 16.09 11.96
C VAL A 78 -13.20 17.58 12.00
N ALA A 79 -13.94 18.35 11.20
CA ALA A 79 -13.86 19.80 11.12
C ALA A 79 -15.27 20.40 11.16
N ASP A 80 -15.41 21.54 11.85
CA ASP A 80 -16.60 22.36 11.71
C ASP A 80 -16.61 23.06 10.33
N ASP A 81 -17.74 23.64 9.92
CA ASP A 81 -17.90 24.24 8.61
C ASP A 81 -17.57 25.73 8.51
N ARG A 82 -16.96 26.31 9.55
CA ARG A 82 -16.55 27.72 9.53
C ARG A 82 -15.30 27.91 8.70
N LEU A 83 -15.41 28.58 7.56
CA LEU A 83 -14.29 28.80 6.65
C LEU A 83 -13.71 30.22 6.81
N PRO A 84 -12.37 30.37 6.65
CA PRO A 84 -11.71 31.67 6.58
C PRO A 84 -12.15 32.44 5.34
N VAL A 85 -12.56 33.69 5.53
CA VAL A 85 -13.04 34.58 4.46
C VAL A 85 -12.41 35.96 4.56
N SER A 86 -12.32 36.65 3.44
CA SER A 86 -11.90 38.04 3.36
C SER A 86 -12.97 38.96 3.93
N GLU A 87 -12.63 40.24 4.11
CA GLU A 87 -13.60 41.28 4.49
C GLU A 87 -14.78 41.37 3.52
N ALA A 88 -14.57 41.00 2.25
CA ALA A 88 -15.61 40.93 1.22
C ALA A 88 -16.46 39.64 1.26
N GLY A 89 -16.26 38.77 2.26
CA GLY A 89 -17.00 37.51 2.42
C GLY A 89 -16.59 36.41 1.44
N GLN A 90 -15.45 36.54 0.76
CA GLN A 90 -14.95 35.52 -0.19
C GLN A 90 -13.99 34.54 0.51
N LEU A 91 -14.06 33.26 0.15
CA LEU A 91 -13.12 32.25 0.65
C LEU A 91 -11.68 32.65 0.35
N VAL A 92 -10.82 32.58 1.38
CA VAL A 92 -9.41 32.98 1.28
C VAL A 92 -8.53 31.84 0.75
N PHE A 93 -8.92 30.61 1.04
CA PHE A 93 -8.18 29.40 0.68
C PHE A 93 -8.88 28.64 -0.45
N VAL A 94 -8.78 27.31 -0.51
CA VAL A 94 -9.38 26.51 -1.59
C VAL A 94 -10.86 26.84 -1.73
N SER A 95 -11.28 27.09 -2.97
CA SER A 95 -12.67 27.36 -3.32
C SER A 95 -13.05 26.58 -4.57
N SER A 96 -14.33 26.61 -4.95
CA SER A 96 -14.79 26.06 -6.22
C SER A 96 -15.24 27.17 -7.17
N THR A 97 -15.17 26.90 -8.48
CA THR A 97 -15.84 27.72 -9.49
C THR A 97 -17.36 27.76 -9.22
N TYR A 98 -17.93 26.67 -8.70
CA TYR A 98 -19.29 26.64 -8.17
C TYR A 98 -19.31 27.20 -6.74
N LYS A 99 -19.80 28.43 -6.59
CA LYS A 99 -19.81 29.15 -5.31
C LYS A 99 -20.60 28.48 -4.19
N ASN A 100 -21.45 27.51 -4.53
CA ASN A 100 -22.23 26.74 -3.59
C ASN A 100 -21.61 25.36 -3.23
N LEU A 101 -20.42 25.03 -3.73
CA LEU A 101 -19.78 23.72 -3.51
C LEU A 101 -18.60 23.85 -2.53
N PHE A 102 -18.65 23.13 -1.40
CA PHE A 102 -17.75 23.38 -0.26
C PHE A 102 -16.83 22.22 0.15
N TRP A 103 -16.96 21.00 -0.42
CA TRP A 103 -16.13 19.86 0.01
C TRP A 103 -14.62 20.12 -0.07
N GLY A 104 -14.14 20.82 -1.10
CA GLY A 104 -12.71 21.10 -1.28
C GLY A 104 -12.16 22.02 -0.19
N ALA A 105 -12.89 23.09 0.14
CA ALA A 105 -12.52 24.02 1.21
C ALA A 105 -12.52 23.35 2.59
N LEU A 106 -13.51 22.48 2.85
CA LEU A 106 -13.60 21.73 4.10
C LEU A 106 -12.53 20.64 4.22
N LEU A 107 -12.18 19.99 3.11
CA LEU A 107 -11.11 19.01 3.07
C LEU A 107 -9.76 19.67 3.35
N GLU A 108 -9.47 20.80 2.70
CA GLU A 108 -8.26 21.59 2.97
C GLU A 108 -8.21 22.03 4.44
N LYS A 109 -9.34 22.48 5.01
CA LYS A 109 -9.42 22.81 6.44
C LYS A 109 -9.10 21.63 7.35
N ALA A 110 -9.66 20.46 7.05
CA ALA A 110 -9.39 19.25 7.81
C ALA A 110 -7.91 18.85 7.69
N TYR A 111 -7.32 19.01 6.52
CA TYR A 111 -5.92 18.73 6.29
C TYR A 111 -5.00 19.74 6.99
N ALA A 112 -5.31 21.04 6.95
CA ALA A 112 -4.66 22.07 7.74
C ALA A 112 -4.72 21.75 9.25
N LYS A 113 -5.87 21.27 9.75
CA LYS A 113 -6.00 20.82 11.14
C LYS A 113 -5.10 19.63 11.46
N LEU A 114 -4.95 18.67 10.54
CA LEU A 114 -4.04 17.53 10.67
C LEU A 114 -2.56 17.97 10.65
N SER A 115 -2.24 18.97 9.85
CA SER A 115 -0.89 19.54 9.70
C SER A 115 -0.53 20.61 10.74
N GLY A 116 -1.52 21.07 11.52
CA GLY A 116 -1.37 22.05 12.61
C GLY A 116 -2.18 23.31 12.38
N SER A 117 -1.97 23.96 11.22
CA SER A 117 -2.64 25.18 10.79
C SER A 117 -2.60 25.31 9.26
N TYR A 118 -3.26 26.33 8.69
CA TYR A 118 -3.16 26.65 7.27
C TYR A 118 -1.75 27.14 6.88
N GLU A 119 -1.05 27.84 7.78
CA GLU A 119 0.32 28.27 7.53
C GLU A 119 1.23 27.05 7.33
N ASP A 120 0.98 25.99 8.09
CA ASP A 120 1.72 24.71 8.04
C ASP A 120 1.58 23.94 6.71
N LEU A 121 0.80 24.43 5.73
CA LEU A 121 0.67 23.84 4.40
C LEU A 121 1.62 24.46 3.33
N GLN A 122 2.36 25.52 3.65
CA GLN A 122 3.12 26.31 2.67
C GLN A 122 4.40 25.64 2.10
N CYS A 123 4.77 24.42 2.50
CA CYS A 123 6.11 23.87 2.22
C CYS A 123 6.15 22.39 1.82
N GLU A 124 5.02 21.76 1.47
CA GLU A 124 5.04 20.31 1.20
C GLU A 124 5.18 19.98 -0.29
N GLN A 125 5.47 18.71 -0.56
CA GLN A 125 5.58 18.14 -1.90
C GLN A 125 4.29 17.41 -2.29
N VAL A 126 4.05 17.28 -3.60
CA VAL A 126 2.91 16.52 -4.13
C VAL A 126 2.90 15.08 -3.64
N SER A 127 4.08 14.48 -3.47
CA SER A 127 4.26 13.13 -2.93
C SER A 127 3.59 12.97 -1.56
N GLU A 128 3.68 13.96 -0.68
CA GLU A 128 3.15 13.88 0.68
C GLU A 128 1.63 13.84 0.70
N ALA A 129 0.97 14.70 -0.08
CA ALA A 129 -0.49 14.67 -0.22
C ALA A 129 -0.97 13.41 -0.92
N LEU A 130 -0.26 12.93 -1.96
CA LEU A 130 -0.60 11.67 -2.63
C LEU A 130 -0.58 10.50 -1.64
N VAL A 131 0.44 10.42 -0.79
CA VAL A 131 0.52 9.41 0.27
C VAL A 131 -0.57 9.62 1.33
N ASP A 132 -0.83 10.84 1.78
CA ASP A 132 -1.86 11.08 2.79
C ASP A 132 -3.29 10.83 2.28
N PHE A 133 -3.53 10.93 0.97
CA PHE A 133 -4.81 10.57 0.35
C PHE A 133 -4.96 9.09 0.02
N THR A 134 -3.86 8.35 -0.08
CA THR A 134 -3.91 6.98 -0.62
C THR A 134 -3.24 5.93 0.25
N GLY A 135 -2.38 6.27 1.20
CA GLY A 135 -1.48 5.29 1.81
C GLY A 135 -0.68 4.46 0.80
N GLY A 136 -0.50 4.99 -0.42
CA GLY A 136 0.32 4.41 -1.46
C GLY A 136 1.81 4.66 -1.20
N LEU A 137 2.63 4.21 -2.14
CA LEU A 137 4.07 4.43 -2.11
C LEU A 137 4.47 5.28 -3.31
N THR A 138 5.22 6.35 -3.05
CA THR A 138 5.65 7.27 -4.09
C THR A 138 7.02 6.91 -4.64
N MET A 139 7.18 7.08 -5.95
CA MET A 139 8.48 7.09 -6.63
C MET A 139 8.64 8.46 -7.31
N THR A 140 9.76 9.12 -7.04
CA THR A 140 10.09 10.42 -7.63
C THR A 140 11.18 10.24 -8.68
N ILE A 141 10.95 10.78 -9.88
CA ILE A 141 11.90 10.78 -11.00
C ILE A 141 12.29 12.22 -11.30
N ASN A 142 13.59 12.52 -11.22
CA ASN A 142 14.16 13.74 -11.79
C ASN A 142 14.13 13.61 -13.32
N LEU A 143 13.39 14.49 -13.98
CA LEU A 143 13.19 14.42 -15.43
C LEU A 143 14.45 14.71 -16.23
N ALA A 144 15.40 15.48 -15.66
CA ALA A 144 16.71 15.70 -16.26
C ALA A 144 17.55 14.41 -16.34
N GLU A 145 17.33 13.49 -15.41
CA GLU A 145 18.01 12.20 -15.28
C GLU A 145 17.09 11.03 -15.69
N ALA A 146 15.97 11.33 -16.36
CA ALA A 146 14.98 10.33 -16.67
C ALA A 146 15.54 9.22 -17.56
N PRO A 147 15.20 7.95 -17.28
CA PRO A 147 15.67 6.82 -18.08
C PRO A 147 15.16 6.94 -19.52
N GLY A 148 15.91 6.38 -20.48
CA GLY A 148 15.53 6.37 -21.90
C GLY A 148 14.14 5.77 -22.19
N LYS A 149 13.63 4.94 -21.28
CA LYS A 149 12.30 4.28 -21.34
C LYS A 149 11.19 5.05 -20.61
N LEU A 150 11.33 6.37 -20.39
CA LEU A 150 10.34 7.18 -19.67
C LEU A 150 8.90 7.01 -20.20
N TRP A 151 8.73 6.92 -21.53
CA TRP A 151 7.41 6.72 -22.13
C TRP A 151 6.75 5.42 -21.67
N ASP A 152 7.51 4.33 -21.57
CA ASP A 152 7.00 3.02 -21.12
C ASP A 152 6.67 3.05 -19.62
N ILE A 153 7.42 3.81 -18.82
CA ILE A 153 7.13 4.05 -17.40
C ILE A 153 5.81 4.81 -17.26
N LEU A 154 5.65 5.93 -17.96
CA LEU A 154 4.42 6.72 -17.94
C LEU A 154 3.21 5.91 -18.42
N THR A 155 3.41 5.10 -19.47
CA THR A 155 2.38 4.19 -20.00
C THR A 155 1.95 3.21 -18.92
N ARG A 156 2.88 2.47 -18.33
CA ARG A 156 2.55 1.53 -17.25
C ARG A 156 1.89 2.22 -16.07
N ALA A 157 2.41 3.36 -15.62
CA ALA A 157 1.86 4.11 -14.49
C ALA A 157 0.40 4.57 -14.76
N THR A 158 0.15 5.16 -15.92
CA THR A 158 -1.18 5.67 -16.30
C THR A 158 -2.21 4.54 -16.39
N TYR A 159 -1.81 3.37 -16.91
CA TYR A 159 -2.71 2.22 -17.04
C TYR A 159 -2.80 1.32 -15.79
N SER A 160 -1.93 1.51 -14.78
CA SER A 160 -1.92 0.73 -13.53
C SER A 160 -2.64 1.42 -12.37
N ARG A 161 -3.61 2.30 -12.67
CA ARG A 161 -4.38 3.08 -11.67
C ARG A 161 -3.51 3.83 -10.64
N THR A 162 -2.36 4.35 -11.08
CA THR A 162 -1.49 5.17 -10.21
C THR A 162 -1.90 6.64 -10.26
N GLN A 163 -1.59 7.39 -9.19
CA GLN A 163 -1.75 8.84 -9.19
C GLN A 163 -0.42 9.49 -9.54
N ILE A 164 -0.44 10.48 -10.45
CA ILE A 164 0.78 11.05 -11.00
C ILE A 164 0.78 12.57 -10.80
N GLY A 165 1.72 13.03 -9.96
CA GLY A 165 2.02 14.42 -9.70
C GLY A 165 3.24 14.90 -10.49
N LEU A 166 3.28 16.19 -10.78
CA LEU A 166 4.33 16.86 -11.55
C LEU A 166 4.75 18.14 -10.84
N GLN A 167 6.00 18.56 -11.01
CA GLN A 167 6.47 19.87 -10.55
C GLN A 167 7.28 20.57 -11.63
N THR A 168 6.99 21.85 -11.87
CA THR A 168 7.76 22.70 -12.79
C THR A 168 9.01 23.26 -12.14
N HIS A 169 10.00 23.63 -12.95
CA HIS A 169 11.19 24.31 -12.46
C HIS A 169 10.84 25.62 -11.74
N SER A 170 11.47 25.87 -10.59
CA SER A 170 11.37 27.16 -9.90
C SER A 170 12.10 28.24 -10.70
N ARG A 171 11.39 29.34 -11.03
CA ARG A 171 11.94 30.52 -11.70
C ARG A 171 11.35 31.78 -11.07
N LYS A 172 12.01 32.94 -11.27
CA LYS A 172 11.58 34.22 -10.69
C LYS A 172 10.30 34.80 -11.31
N GLU A 173 9.95 34.37 -12.52
CA GLU A 173 8.78 34.85 -13.25
C GLU A 173 7.48 34.26 -12.67
N ARG A 174 6.40 35.05 -12.63
CA ARG A 174 5.08 34.57 -12.13
C ARG A 174 4.43 33.55 -13.06
N ALA A 175 4.65 33.68 -14.37
CA ALA A 175 4.19 32.74 -15.39
C ALA A 175 5.14 32.82 -16.59
N LEU A 176 5.40 31.68 -17.21
CA LEU A 176 6.18 31.59 -18.44
C LEU A 176 5.35 32.07 -19.64
N LYS A 177 6.02 32.45 -20.74
CA LYS A 177 5.36 32.87 -21.98
C LYS A 177 4.39 31.84 -22.57
N ASN A 178 4.55 30.57 -22.21
CA ASN A 178 3.67 29.47 -22.61
C ASN A 178 2.52 29.19 -21.61
N GLY A 179 2.35 30.02 -20.58
CA GLY A 179 1.28 29.90 -19.58
C GLY A 179 1.57 29.00 -18.39
N LEU A 180 2.69 28.27 -18.39
CA LEU A 180 3.08 27.45 -17.23
C LEU A 180 3.53 28.32 -16.05
N VAL A 181 3.14 27.92 -14.84
CA VAL A 181 3.55 28.59 -13.61
C VAL A 181 4.84 27.94 -13.09
N PRO A 182 5.94 28.68 -12.89
CA PRO A 182 7.16 28.15 -12.30
C PRO A 182 7.00 27.74 -10.84
N GLY A 183 7.70 26.68 -10.43
CA GLY A 183 7.67 26.16 -9.05
C GLY A 183 6.30 25.64 -8.60
N HIS A 184 5.43 25.27 -9.54
CA HIS A 184 4.05 24.89 -9.29
C HIS A 184 3.83 23.39 -9.53
N ALA A 185 2.85 22.83 -8.83
CA ALA A 185 2.46 21.43 -8.95
C ALA A 185 1.34 21.25 -9.98
N TYR A 186 1.45 20.19 -10.79
CA TYR A 186 0.44 19.81 -11.77
C TYR A 186 0.14 18.31 -11.66
N THR A 187 -0.94 17.88 -12.29
CA THR A 187 -1.36 16.48 -12.33
C THR A 187 -1.28 15.95 -13.76
N LEU A 188 -0.72 14.76 -13.95
CA LEU A 188 -0.80 14.09 -15.24
C LEU A 188 -2.13 13.32 -15.33
N THR A 189 -3.08 13.85 -16.10
CA THR A 189 -4.42 13.26 -16.28
C THR A 189 -4.47 12.21 -17.39
N GLY A 190 -3.51 12.23 -18.33
CA GLY A 190 -3.46 11.25 -19.41
C GLY A 190 -2.23 11.36 -20.30
N ILE A 191 -1.98 10.28 -21.05
CA ILE A 191 -0.97 10.24 -22.11
C ILE A 191 -1.55 9.66 -23.39
N ARG A 192 -1.04 10.09 -24.54
CA ARG A 192 -1.44 9.58 -25.87
C ARG A 192 -0.26 9.54 -26.82
N LYS A 193 -0.08 8.42 -27.52
CA LYS A 193 0.93 8.29 -28.58
C LYS A 193 0.28 8.60 -29.92
N SER A 194 0.68 9.69 -30.57
CA SER A 194 0.30 9.99 -31.95
C SER A 194 1.40 9.54 -32.92
N ARG A 195 1.02 8.98 -34.08
CA ARG A 195 1.96 8.59 -35.14
C ARG A 195 2.27 9.82 -36.02
N GLY A 196 3.23 10.64 -35.61
CA GLY A 196 3.81 11.72 -36.43
C GLY A 196 3.83 13.08 -35.74
N SER A 197 4.95 13.81 -35.84
CA SER A 197 5.23 15.04 -35.07
C SER A 197 4.78 16.35 -35.74
N SER A 198 3.80 16.33 -36.65
CA SER A 198 3.33 17.56 -37.34
C SER A 198 1.88 17.45 -37.79
N VAL A 199 1.00 16.99 -36.90
CA VAL A 199 -0.28 16.42 -37.31
C VAL A 199 -1.41 16.64 -36.28
N TRP A 200 -1.71 17.89 -35.94
CA TRP A 200 -3.03 18.17 -35.35
C TRP A 200 -4.14 17.92 -36.40
N GLU A 201 -3.82 18.08 -37.69
CA GLU A 201 -4.77 17.98 -38.79
C GLU A 201 -5.17 16.56 -39.21
N LEU A 202 -4.36 15.51 -38.98
CA LEU A 202 -4.74 14.13 -39.31
C LEU A 202 -5.33 13.34 -38.13
N LEU A 203 -5.54 13.98 -36.96
CA LEU A 203 -6.37 13.39 -35.91
C LEU A 203 -7.80 13.21 -36.43
N SER A 204 -8.42 12.07 -36.12
CA SER A 204 -9.83 11.85 -36.49
C SER A 204 -10.71 12.94 -35.86
N PRO A 205 -11.87 13.27 -36.45
CA PRO A 205 -12.79 14.25 -35.88
C PRO A 205 -13.17 13.95 -34.43
N LYS A 206 -13.30 12.67 -34.04
CA LYS A 206 -13.55 12.25 -32.66
C LYS A 206 -12.38 12.56 -31.73
N GLU A 207 -11.16 12.29 -32.16
CA GLU A 207 -9.95 12.61 -31.39
C GLU A 207 -9.74 14.11 -31.26
N LYS A 208 -9.99 14.88 -32.34
CA LYS A 208 -9.97 16.34 -32.31
C LYS A 208 -10.97 16.90 -31.31
N ILE A 209 -12.22 16.44 -31.31
CA ILE A 209 -13.24 16.91 -30.35
C ILE A 209 -12.83 16.59 -28.91
N LEU A 210 -12.24 15.42 -28.67
CA LEU A 210 -11.83 14.98 -27.34
C LEU A 210 -10.56 15.70 -26.83
N LEU A 211 -9.64 16.07 -27.73
CA LEU A 211 -8.36 16.73 -27.42
C LEU A 211 -8.41 18.26 -27.52
N LEU A 212 -9.32 18.83 -28.32
CA LEU A 212 -9.55 20.28 -28.50
C LEU A 212 -10.74 20.77 -27.67
N ARG A 213 -11.07 20.07 -26.58
CA ARG A 213 -12.07 20.57 -25.65
C ARG A 213 -11.53 21.86 -25.04
N LYS A 214 -11.97 23.01 -25.56
CA LYS A 214 -11.62 24.34 -25.05
C LYS A 214 -12.51 24.64 -23.85
N ASP A 215 -12.24 23.93 -22.76
CA ASP A 215 -12.77 24.29 -21.46
C ASP A 215 -11.68 25.14 -20.76
N ASP A 216 -12.07 26.27 -20.14
CA ASP A 216 -11.15 27.11 -19.35
C ASP A 216 -10.99 26.50 -17.95
N ASP A 217 -10.51 25.26 -17.90
CA ASP A 217 -10.40 24.42 -16.69
C ASP A 217 -8.96 24.07 -16.31
N GLY A 218 -7.98 24.63 -17.04
CA GLY A 218 -6.56 24.44 -16.78
C GLY A 218 -5.97 23.14 -17.31
N GLU A 219 -6.75 22.28 -17.99
CA GLU A 219 -6.23 21.07 -18.65
C GLU A 219 -5.61 21.40 -20.02
N PHE A 220 -4.43 20.84 -20.31
CA PHE A 220 -3.73 21.06 -21.58
C PHE A 220 -2.92 19.85 -22.02
N TRP A 221 -2.61 19.81 -23.31
CA TRP A 221 -1.72 18.81 -23.91
C TRP A 221 -0.39 19.44 -24.31
N MET A 222 0.69 18.69 -24.17
CA MET A 222 2.01 19.09 -24.66
C MET A 222 2.81 17.90 -25.16
N ALA A 223 3.83 18.17 -25.98
CA ALA A 223 4.74 17.13 -26.45
C ALA A 223 5.62 16.61 -25.31
N LEU A 224 6.01 15.33 -25.36
CA LEU A 224 6.91 14.73 -24.37
C LEU A 224 8.26 15.46 -24.25
N GLN A 225 8.73 16.06 -25.35
CA GLN A 225 9.96 16.84 -25.37
C GLN A 225 9.82 18.13 -24.57
N ASP A 226 8.71 18.86 -24.75
CA ASP A 226 8.41 20.06 -23.96
C ASP A 226 8.17 19.70 -22.50
N PHE A 227 7.50 18.58 -22.23
CA PHE A 227 7.30 18.06 -20.89
C PHE A 227 8.63 17.91 -20.14
N LYS A 228 9.63 17.26 -20.74
CA LYS A 228 10.97 17.11 -20.15
C LYS A 228 11.71 18.44 -19.95
N ALA A 229 11.43 19.44 -20.78
CA ALA A 229 12.11 20.73 -20.70
C ALA A 229 11.51 21.66 -19.63
N HIS A 230 10.23 21.49 -19.29
CA HIS A 230 9.51 22.41 -18.40
C HIS A 230 9.23 21.81 -17.01
N PHE A 231 9.12 20.48 -16.91
CA PHE A 231 8.91 19.78 -15.65
C PHE A 231 10.23 19.22 -15.11
N MET A 232 10.44 19.38 -13.80
CA MET A 232 11.64 18.91 -13.11
C MET A 232 11.43 17.57 -12.41
N LEU A 233 10.27 17.37 -11.80
CA LEU A 233 9.97 16.18 -11.01
C LEU A 233 8.67 15.53 -11.50
N LEU A 234 8.72 14.22 -11.61
CA LEU A 234 7.59 13.33 -11.85
C LEU A 234 7.43 12.43 -10.62
N VAL A 235 6.28 12.51 -9.95
CA VAL A 235 5.94 11.70 -8.78
C VAL A 235 4.87 10.70 -9.17
N ILE A 236 5.16 9.41 -9.02
CA ILE A 236 4.21 8.32 -9.28
C ILE A 236 3.86 7.67 -7.95
N CYS A 237 2.61 7.79 -7.52
CA CYS A 237 2.09 7.11 -6.33
C CYS A 237 1.41 5.80 -6.73
N LYS A 238 2.09 4.67 -6.45
CA LYS A 238 1.54 3.33 -6.59
C LYS A 238 0.63 3.04 -5.39
N LEU A 239 -0.60 2.61 -5.64
CA LEU A 239 -1.54 2.29 -4.58
C LEU A 239 -1.08 1.05 -3.80
N SER A 240 -1.28 1.04 -2.49
CA SER A 240 -1.03 -0.14 -1.67
C SER A 240 -2.10 -1.22 -1.90
N PRO A 241 -1.80 -2.52 -1.68
CA PRO A 241 -2.73 -3.64 -1.86
C PRO A 241 -4.10 -3.46 -1.20
N GLY A 242 -4.16 -2.82 -0.02
CA GLY A 242 -5.41 -2.57 0.71
C GLY A 242 -6.36 -1.56 0.06
N LEU A 243 -5.99 -1.01 -1.12
CA LEU A 243 -6.80 -0.10 -1.93
C LEU A 243 -7.00 -0.55 -3.37
N LEU A 244 -6.20 -1.49 -3.85
CA LEU A 244 -6.40 -2.09 -5.15
C LEU A 244 -7.53 -3.12 -5.00
N SER A 245 -8.70 -2.85 -5.60
CA SER A 245 -9.59 -3.96 -5.95
C SER A 245 -8.78 -4.94 -6.80
N GLN A 246 -8.96 -6.25 -6.58
CA GLN A 246 -8.23 -7.37 -7.21
C GLN A 246 -8.18 -7.38 -8.76
N GLU A 247 -8.70 -6.36 -9.44
CA GLU A 247 -8.85 -6.27 -10.89
C GLU A 247 -7.54 -5.97 -11.64
N VAL A 248 -6.49 -5.51 -10.97
CA VAL A 248 -5.18 -5.30 -11.59
C VAL A 248 -4.24 -6.39 -11.09
N GLY A 249 -3.89 -7.34 -11.97
CA GLY A 249 -3.14 -8.58 -11.68
C GLY A 249 -1.71 -8.45 -11.11
N GLN A 250 -1.37 -7.36 -10.42
CA GLN A 250 -0.12 -7.19 -9.67
C GLN A 250 -0.42 -7.27 -8.17
N LYS A 251 -0.13 -8.41 -7.56
CA LYS A 251 -0.24 -8.59 -6.10
C LYS A 251 1.07 -8.13 -5.45
N TRP A 252 1.01 -7.01 -4.73
CA TRP A 252 2.09 -6.58 -3.85
C TRP A 252 1.87 -7.20 -2.47
N SER A 253 2.94 -7.69 -1.83
CA SER A 253 2.93 -7.96 -0.38
C SER A 253 3.56 -6.77 0.32
N TYR A 254 2.97 -6.32 1.44
CA TYR A 254 3.43 -5.14 2.16
C TYR A 254 3.81 -5.50 3.60
N THR A 255 4.83 -4.85 4.14
CA THR A 255 5.24 -4.98 5.55
C THR A 255 5.70 -3.62 6.03
N MET A 256 5.20 -3.18 7.19
CA MET A 256 5.63 -1.93 7.82
C MET A 256 6.35 -2.25 9.13
N LEU A 257 7.59 -1.79 9.25
CA LEU A 257 8.40 -1.95 10.46
C LEU A 257 8.69 -0.58 11.04
N GLU A 258 8.59 -0.44 12.35
CA GLU A 258 8.92 0.80 13.06
C GLU A 258 10.26 0.67 13.80
N GLY A 259 11.05 1.74 13.82
CA GLY A 259 12.31 1.88 14.57
C GLY A 259 12.50 3.32 15.04
N ARG A 260 13.59 3.65 15.72
CA ARG A 260 13.83 5.01 16.24
C ARG A 260 15.29 5.43 16.07
N TRP A 261 15.54 6.73 15.83
CA TRP A 261 16.86 7.34 15.96
C TRP A 261 16.93 8.18 17.24
N GLU A 262 17.74 7.71 18.19
CA GLU A 262 17.96 8.30 19.50
C GLU A 262 19.43 8.69 19.64
N LYS A 263 19.71 9.90 20.13
CA LYS A 263 21.09 10.38 20.25
C LYS A 263 21.87 9.54 21.25
N GLY A 264 23.13 9.28 20.92
CA GLY A 264 24.03 8.45 21.73
C GLY A 264 23.78 6.94 21.60
N THR A 265 22.54 6.52 21.32
CA THR A 265 22.15 5.12 21.15
C THR A 265 22.04 4.72 19.68
N THR A 266 20.95 5.05 18.98
CA THR A 266 20.65 4.55 17.62
C THR A 266 20.82 5.58 16.49
N ALA A 267 21.08 6.85 16.78
CA ALA A 267 21.35 7.89 15.78
C ALA A 267 22.81 7.80 15.26
N GLY A 268 23.08 6.75 14.49
CA GLY A 268 24.42 6.37 14.06
C GLY A 268 25.01 7.22 12.93
N GLY A 269 24.17 7.94 12.17
CA GLY A 269 24.59 8.70 10.99
C GLY A 269 25.00 7.81 9.82
N PRO A 270 25.64 8.34 8.77
CA PRO A 270 25.99 7.60 7.55
C PRO A 270 27.24 6.72 7.74
N LYS A 271 27.44 5.75 6.84
CA LYS A 271 28.56 4.78 6.88
C LYS A 271 29.94 5.45 6.89
N LYS A 272 30.09 6.59 6.22
CA LYS A 272 31.35 7.35 6.13
C LYS A 272 31.52 8.38 7.29
N SER A 273 30.74 8.27 8.36
CA SER A 273 30.84 9.18 9.50
C SER A 273 32.18 8.98 10.24
N PRO A 274 32.86 10.07 10.67
CA PRO A 274 34.12 10.00 11.43
C PRO A 274 34.01 9.24 12.76
N LEU A 275 32.80 9.13 13.32
CA LEU A 275 32.56 8.59 14.66
C LEU A 275 32.42 7.06 14.71
N ASP A 276 32.46 6.35 13.57
CA ASP A 276 32.20 4.91 13.46
C ASP A 276 30.95 4.43 14.25
N THR A 277 29.86 5.18 14.10
CA THR A 277 28.58 4.90 14.77
C THR A 277 27.52 4.30 13.86
N PHE A 278 27.81 4.08 12.57
CA PHE A 278 26.82 3.63 11.58
C PHE A 278 26.09 2.35 11.97
N TRP A 279 26.82 1.38 12.51
CA TRP A 279 26.29 0.09 12.93
C TRP A 279 25.21 0.20 14.02
N LYS A 280 25.20 1.32 14.75
CA LYS A 280 24.22 1.60 15.81
C LYS A 280 22.83 1.95 15.29
N ASN A 281 22.71 2.38 14.02
CA ASN A 281 21.40 2.61 13.40
C ASN A 281 20.50 1.36 13.51
N PRO A 282 19.17 1.55 13.48
CA PRO A 282 18.22 0.44 13.35
C PRO A 282 18.58 -0.44 12.15
N GLN A 283 18.35 -1.73 12.27
CA GLN A 283 18.62 -2.70 11.21
C GLN A 283 17.37 -3.57 11.02
N PHE A 284 16.90 -3.64 9.78
CA PHE A 284 15.69 -4.37 9.43
C PHE A 284 16.02 -5.50 8.48
N LEU A 285 15.59 -6.71 8.83
CA LEU A 285 15.79 -7.90 8.03
C LEU A 285 14.80 -7.91 6.86
N LEU A 286 15.29 -8.13 5.66
CA LEU A 286 14.49 -8.34 4.46
C LEU A 286 14.82 -9.70 3.88
N LEU A 287 13.82 -10.58 3.84
CA LEU A 287 13.92 -11.89 3.20
C LEU A 287 13.31 -11.81 1.80
N VAL A 288 14.10 -12.10 0.78
CA VAL A 288 13.66 -12.18 -0.62
C VAL A 288 13.67 -13.65 -1.04
N TRP A 289 12.48 -14.21 -1.31
CA TRP A 289 12.29 -15.63 -1.61
C TRP A 289 11.40 -15.76 -2.85
N ARG A 290 11.69 -16.74 -3.71
CA ARG A 290 10.83 -17.18 -4.80
C ARG A 290 10.59 -18.68 -4.69
N PRO A 291 9.36 -19.17 -4.90
CA PRO A 291 9.13 -20.58 -5.14
C PRO A 291 9.87 -20.99 -6.43
N GLN A 292 10.61 -22.10 -6.40
CA GLN A 292 11.37 -22.56 -7.56
C GLN A 292 10.43 -23.22 -8.57
N GLU A 293 9.89 -22.44 -9.51
CA GLU A 293 9.25 -23.01 -10.70
C GLU A 293 10.26 -23.13 -11.84
N GLY A 294 10.87 -24.32 -11.96
CA GLY A 294 11.35 -24.92 -13.22
C GLY A 294 12.45 -24.21 -14.04
N ARG A 295 12.87 -22.98 -13.72
CA ARG A 295 13.87 -22.24 -14.51
C ARG A 295 15.27 -22.39 -13.91
N LYS A 296 16.26 -22.71 -14.77
CA LYS A 296 17.69 -22.83 -14.43
C LYS A 296 18.38 -21.50 -14.04
N PHE A 297 17.69 -20.36 -14.13
CA PHE A 297 18.24 -19.04 -13.85
C PHE A 297 17.47 -18.33 -12.71
N GLN A 298 18.18 -17.94 -11.66
CA GLN A 298 17.67 -17.01 -10.64
C GLN A 298 17.47 -15.64 -11.32
N MET A 299 16.24 -15.13 -11.26
CA MET A 299 15.93 -13.78 -11.74
C MET A 299 15.62 -12.87 -10.55
N PRO A 300 15.99 -11.58 -10.61
CA PRO A 300 15.82 -10.65 -9.50
C PRO A 300 14.34 -10.29 -9.29
N CYS A 301 13.93 -10.18 -8.03
CA CYS A 301 12.62 -9.70 -7.60
C CYS A 301 12.58 -8.16 -7.56
N SER A 302 11.49 -7.58 -8.04
CA SER A 302 11.19 -6.16 -7.88
C SER A 302 10.70 -5.90 -6.45
N MET A 303 11.36 -4.97 -5.77
CA MET A 303 11.12 -4.59 -4.38
C MET A 303 11.08 -3.07 -4.30
N LEU A 304 10.05 -2.49 -3.68
CA LEU A 304 10.00 -1.07 -3.37
C LEU A 304 10.19 -0.89 -1.87
N VAL A 305 11.26 -0.18 -1.50
CA VAL A 305 11.57 0.13 -0.10
C VAL A 305 11.35 1.62 0.11
N SER A 306 10.54 1.95 1.10
CA SER A 306 10.20 3.32 1.49
C SER A 306 10.59 3.58 2.94
N LEU A 307 11.29 4.68 3.18
CA LEU A 307 11.67 5.16 4.51
C LEU A 307 10.88 6.43 4.82
N LEU A 308 9.99 6.35 5.80
CA LEU A 308 9.12 7.45 6.23
C LEU A 308 9.56 7.99 7.59
N GLN A 309 9.67 9.32 7.71
CA GLN A 309 9.94 10.00 8.99
C GLN A 309 8.68 10.69 9.54
N LYS A 310 8.34 10.40 10.80
CA LYS A 310 7.21 11.04 11.49
C LYS A 310 7.62 12.41 12.08
N PRO A 311 6.88 13.50 11.82
CA PRO A 311 7.06 14.80 12.45
C PRO A 311 6.61 14.74 13.91
N ARG A 312 7.10 15.69 14.71
CA ARG A 312 6.90 15.73 16.17
C ARG A 312 6.09 16.89 16.66
N HIS A 313 6.19 18.00 15.95
CA HIS A 313 5.55 19.23 16.35
C HIS A 313 4.21 19.30 15.63
N ARG A 314 3.17 19.72 16.36
CA ARG A 314 1.85 19.90 15.80
C ARG A 314 1.86 20.87 14.61
N HIS A 315 2.78 21.84 14.63
CA HIS A 315 3.07 22.75 13.51
C HIS A 315 4.30 22.28 12.73
N ARG A 316 4.08 21.77 11.52
CA ARG A 316 5.11 21.18 10.66
C ARG A 316 6.17 22.19 10.22
N ASN A 317 5.81 23.45 10.02
CA ASN A 317 6.74 24.47 9.51
C ASN A 317 7.85 24.88 10.48
N LYS A 318 7.68 24.61 11.78
CA LYS A 318 8.63 25.06 12.81
C LYS A 318 9.91 24.22 12.89
N LYS A 319 9.89 22.97 12.39
CA LYS A 319 11.08 22.09 12.36
C LYS A 319 11.10 21.32 11.03
N PRO A 320 12.04 21.64 10.11
CA PRO A 320 12.12 20.95 8.83
C PRO A 320 12.49 19.48 9.00
N HIS A 321 12.19 18.69 7.98
CA HIS A 321 12.57 17.28 7.90
C HIS A 321 14.09 17.08 8.03
N LEU A 322 14.48 15.97 8.67
CA LEU A 322 15.88 15.55 8.67
C LEU A 322 16.22 15.02 7.28
N ALA A 323 17.47 15.20 6.86
CA ALA A 323 17.93 14.58 5.64
C ALA A 323 18.12 13.07 5.90
N ILE A 324 17.28 12.23 5.28
CA ILE A 324 17.21 10.78 5.53
C ILE A 324 17.59 9.98 4.29
N GLY A 325 17.99 8.73 4.52
CA GLY A 325 18.32 7.74 3.49
C GLY A 325 18.56 6.37 4.12
N PHE A 326 18.68 5.34 3.29
CA PHE A 326 18.91 3.98 3.77
C PHE A 326 19.94 3.22 2.93
N TYR A 327 20.68 2.35 3.61
CA TYR A 327 21.61 1.41 2.98
C TYR A 327 20.99 0.03 2.92
N LEU A 328 21.34 -0.75 1.90
CA LEU A 328 20.99 -2.16 1.78
C LEU A 328 22.27 -3.00 1.73
N PHE A 329 22.35 -4.04 2.55
CA PHE A 329 23.45 -5.00 2.55
C PHE A 329 22.91 -6.41 2.31
N ARG A 330 23.66 -7.24 1.58
CA ARG A 330 23.41 -8.69 1.49
C ARG A 330 24.05 -9.38 2.68
N MET A 331 23.32 -10.28 3.33
CA MET A 331 23.89 -11.13 4.38
C MET A 331 24.55 -12.37 3.78
N SER A 332 25.71 -12.73 4.32
CA SER A 332 26.33 -14.03 4.05
C SER A 332 25.64 -15.11 4.88
N LYS A 333 25.56 -16.34 4.36
CA LYS A 333 24.92 -17.50 5.01
C LYS A 333 25.48 -17.82 6.40
N SER A 334 26.66 -17.29 6.75
CA SER A 334 27.29 -17.49 8.06
C SER A 334 26.71 -16.65 9.21
N TYR A 335 25.76 -15.74 8.94
CA TYR A 335 25.17 -14.84 9.94
C TYR A 335 23.66 -15.07 10.19
N ASP A 336 23.07 -16.15 9.66
CA ASP A 336 21.61 -16.37 9.69
C ASP A 336 21.01 -16.42 11.12
N ASP A 337 21.82 -16.77 12.13
CA ASP A 337 21.39 -16.79 13.54
C ASP A 337 21.35 -15.40 14.20
N GLN A 338 22.03 -14.39 13.63
CA GLN A 338 22.12 -13.05 14.20
C GLN A 338 21.20 -12.08 13.44
N ARG A 339 20.09 -11.67 14.07
CA ARG A 339 19.13 -10.68 13.53
C ARG A 339 19.72 -9.28 13.26
N ARG A 340 21.02 -9.07 13.50
CA ARG A 340 21.72 -7.79 13.36
C ARG A 340 23.15 -8.03 12.86
N LEU A 341 23.59 -7.24 11.88
CA LEU A 341 24.97 -7.27 11.41
C LEU A 341 25.90 -6.63 12.46
N PRO A 342 27.01 -7.31 12.83
CA PRO A 342 27.99 -6.76 13.74
C PRO A 342 28.79 -5.61 13.09
N PRO A 343 29.42 -4.72 13.88
CA PRO A 343 30.11 -3.53 13.37
C PRO A 343 31.14 -3.86 12.27
N LYS A 344 31.93 -4.92 12.50
CA LYS A 344 32.97 -5.38 11.56
C LYS A 344 32.42 -5.79 10.18
N SER A 345 31.14 -6.18 10.10
CA SER A 345 30.52 -6.62 8.84
C SER A 345 30.25 -5.47 7.88
N PHE A 346 30.00 -4.25 8.38
CA PHE A 346 29.79 -3.08 7.53
C PHE A 346 31.08 -2.61 6.84
N TRP A 347 32.25 -2.95 7.40
CA TRP A 347 33.54 -2.66 6.79
C TRP A 347 33.89 -3.64 5.67
N LYS A 348 33.53 -4.92 5.85
CA LYS A 348 33.84 -5.99 4.91
C LYS A 348 32.90 -6.03 3.71
N ASN A 349 31.63 -5.68 3.90
CA ASN A 349 30.62 -5.78 2.85
C ASN A 349 30.33 -4.41 2.23
N ALA A 350 30.38 -4.34 0.90
CA ALA A 350 29.88 -3.20 0.16
C ALA A 350 28.34 -3.19 0.20
N PRO A 351 27.69 -2.02 0.36
CA PRO A 351 26.24 -1.92 0.23
C PRO A 351 25.82 -2.18 -1.22
N LEU A 352 24.68 -2.85 -1.40
CA LEU A 352 24.01 -3.02 -2.70
C LEU A 352 23.21 -1.78 -3.11
N ASN A 353 22.72 -1.03 -2.12
CA ASN A 353 22.09 0.27 -2.31
C ASN A 353 22.60 1.22 -1.22
N TRP A 354 22.81 2.47 -1.58
CA TRP A 354 23.15 3.55 -0.66
C TRP A 354 22.53 4.85 -1.14
N PRO A 355 22.27 5.82 -0.25
CA PRO A 355 21.79 7.13 -0.67
C PRO A 355 22.93 7.89 -1.37
N GLU A 356 22.74 8.25 -2.65
CA GLU A 356 23.61 9.19 -3.36
C GLU A 356 23.53 10.59 -2.74
N THR A 357 22.31 10.99 -2.38
CA THR A 357 21.98 12.20 -1.64
C THR A 357 21.01 11.86 -0.51
N PHE A 358 21.17 12.52 0.64
CA PHE A 358 20.20 12.46 1.74
C PHE A 358 19.15 13.54 1.51
N LEU A 359 17.87 13.16 1.55
CA LEU A 359 16.76 14.05 1.19
C LEU A 359 16.01 14.50 2.43
N ARG A 360 15.67 15.80 2.50
CA ARG A 360 14.84 16.40 3.57
C ARG A 360 13.36 16.23 3.24
N GLU A 361 12.96 15.02 2.91
CA GLU A 361 11.60 14.67 2.51
C GLU A 361 10.96 13.85 3.62
N LYS A 362 9.62 13.92 3.73
CA LYS A 362 8.86 13.07 4.64
C LYS A 362 9.08 11.57 4.35
N GLU A 363 9.23 11.21 3.08
CA GLU A 363 9.42 9.84 2.60
C GLU A 363 10.56 9.76 1.56
N VAL A 364 11.42 8.74 1.66
CA VAL A 364 12.42 8.42 0.62
C VAL A 364 12.25 6.98 0.18
N SER A 365 11.99 6.79 -1.12
CA SER A 365 11.64 5.48 -1.68
C SER A 365 12.56 5.09 -2.84
N ARG A 366 12.90 3.80 -2.93
CA ARG A 366 13.70 3.23 -4.02
C ARG A 366 13.14 1.89 -4.47
N GLU A 367 13.00 1.73 -5.79
CA GLU A 367 12.75 0.45 -6.44
C GLU A 367 14.08 -0.28 -6.65
N LEU A 368 14.13 -1.55 -6.24
CA LEU A 368 15.32 -2.38 -6.15
C LEU A 368 15.04 -3.74 -6.77
N TRP A 369 16.02 -4.24 -7.52
CA TRP A 369 15.97 -5.57 -8.14
C TRP A 369 16.90 -6.50 -7.39
N LEU A 370 16.33 -7.38 -6.55
CA LEU A 370 17.09 -8.21 -5.61
C LEU A 370 16.94 -9.69 -5.94
N GLU A 371 18.07 -10.38 -6.03
CA GLU A 371 18.08 -11.85 -6.10
C GLU A 371 17.49 -12.47 -4.82
N PRO A 372 17.03 -13.73 -4.86
CA PRO A 372 16.65 -14.45 -3.65
C PRO A 372 17.80 -14.50 -2.63
N GLY A 373 17.48 -14.18 -1.38
CA GLY A 373 18.42 -14.15 -0.27
C GLY A 373 17.99 -13.27 0.90
N THR A 374 18.88 -13.18 1.88
CA THR A 374 18.70 -12.41 3.10
C THR A 374 19.44 -11.08 3.01
N TYR A 375 18.74 -10.00 3.32
CA TYR A 375 19.23 -8.63 3.22
C TYR A 375 18.98 -7.87 4.52
N VAL A 376 19.76 -6.82 4.76
CA VAL A 376 19.56 -5.89 5.88
C VAL A 376 19.46 -4.47 5.36
N ILE A 377 18.39 -3.79 5.78
CA ILE A 377 18.17 -2.37 5.53
C ILE A 377 18.59 -1.58 6.77
N VAL A 378 19.45 -0.59 6.56
CA VAL A 378 19.94 0.30 7.62
C VAL A 378 19.53 1.73 7.29
N PRO A 379 18.40 2.22 7.82
CA PRO A 379 18.01 3.60 7.66
C PRO A 379 18.80 4.52 8.59
N CYS A 380 19.18 5.70 8.09
CA CYS A 380 19.99 6.66 8.81
C CYS A 380 19.70 8.10 8.39
N THR A 381 20.12 9.04 9.24
CA THR A 381 20.17 10.47 8.97
C THR A 381 21.53 10.85 8.36
N SER A 382 21.60 12.01 7.70
CA SER A 382 22.82 12.51 7.06
C SER A 382 23.96 12.80 8.04
N GLU A 383 23.64 13.07 9.31
CA GLU A 383 24.62 13.32 10.37
C GLU A 383 24.40 12.39 11.56
N SER A 384 25.49 11.98 12.21
CA SER A 384 25.48 11.24 13.47
C SER A 384 25.09 12.14 14.64
N ARG A 385 24.48 11.56 15.67
CA ARG A 385 24.01 12.30 16.87
C ARG A 385 22.98 13.40 16.58
N GLN A 386 22.46 13.48 15.36
CA GLN A 386 21.26 14.26 15.11
C GLN A 386 20.14 13.66 15.94
N GLU A 387 19.79 14.40 16.97
CA GLU A 387 18.77 14.02 17.91
C GLU A 387 17.42 14.15 17.24
N SER A 388 16.56 13.23 17.62
CA SER A 388 15.20 13.59 17.84
C SER A 388 15.09 13.94 19.34
N ASP A 389 15.21 15.23 19.70
CA ASP A 389 15.04 15.72 21.08
C ASP A 389 13.58 15.80 21.56
N GLU A 390 13.31 15.19 22.72
CA GLU A 390 12.02 14.97 23.40
C GLU A 390 11.10 13.90 22.77
N ILE A 391 11.03 12.76 23.49
CA ILE A 391 10.20 11.56 23.32
C ILE A 391 9.92 11.15 21.86
N GLY A 392 10.79 10.28 21.34
CA GLY A 392 10.42 9.16 20.47
C GLY A 392 10.02 9.47 19.02
N ARG A 393 11.00 9.55 18.10
CA ARG A 393 10.70 9.37 16.66
C ARG A 393 10.53 7.89 16.35
N ASN A 394 9.40 7.48 15.77
CA ASN A 394 9.33 6.23 15.01
C ASN A 394 9.74 6.52 13.56
N SER A 395 10.85 5.98 13.06
CA SER A 395 11.09 5.76 11.63
C SER A 395 10.29 4.53 11.21
N SER A 396 9.33 4.66 10.31
CA SER A 396 8.66 3.50 9.72
C SER A 396 9.33 3.17 8.39
N VAL A 397 9.88 1.97 8.27
CA VAL A 397 10.34 1.40 7.00
C VAL A 397 9.20 0.56 6.44
N VAL A 398 8.70 0.95 5.28
CA VAL A 398 7.68 0.21 4.54
C VAL A 398 8.39 -0.58 3.45
N PHE A 399 8.19 -1.89 3.46
CA PHE A 399 8.61 -2.80 2.42
C PHE A 399 7.39 -3.15 1.59
N SER A 400 7.48 -3.06 0.28
CA SER A 400 6.56 -3.76 -0.59
C SER A 400 7.33 -4.63 -1.58
N LYS A 401 6.96 -5.91 -1.62
CA LYS A 401 7.50 -6.89 -2.57
C LYS A 401 6.50 -7.07 -3.69
N GLU A 402 6.96 -6.84 -4.92
CA GLU A 402 6.20 -7.20 -6.11
C GLU A 402 6.38 -8.70 -6.34
N THR A 403 5.31 -9.48 -6.14
CA THR A 403 5.25 -10.83 -6.69
C THR A 403 4.96 -10.69 -8.18
N VAL A 404 6.02 -10.66 -8.99
CA VAL A 404 5.90 -10.74 -10.45
C VAL A 404 5.26 -12.08 -10.79
N ASP A 405 3.98 -12.07 -11.17
CA ASP A 405 3.32 -13.22 -11.77
C ASP A 405 3.86 -13.35 -13.21
N GLN A 406 4.78 -14.30 -13.39
CA GLN A 406 5.08 -14.87 -14.71
C GLN A 406 4.69 -16.34 -14.68
N SER A 407 3.39 -16.62 -14.51
CA SER A 407 2.82 -17.97 -14.57
C SER A 407 2.36 -18.32 -15.99
N GLU A 408 3.22 -18.18 -17.01
CA GLU A 408 2.83 -18.59 -18.38
C GLU A 408 2.66 -20.12 -18.52
N GLY A 409 3.14 -20.93 -17.57
CA GLY A 409 3.04 -22.40 -17.62
C GLY A 409 1.93 -23.05 -16.77
N GLN A 410 1.59 -22.47 -15.61
CA GLN A 410 0.56 -23.02 -14.71
C GLN A 410 -0.84 -22.47 -15.00
N ASP A 411 -0.96 -21.25 -15.56
CA ASP A 411 -2.27 -20.69 -15.93
C ASP A 411 -2.99 -21.56 -16.97
N GLU A 412 -2.28 -22.25 -17.86
CA GLU A 412 -2.91 -23.11 -18.87
C GLU A 412 -3.57 -24.36 -18.26
N PHE A 413 -3.00 -24.92 -17.17
CA PHE A 413 -3.59 -26.04 -16.43
C PHE A 413 -4.83 -25.59 -15.64
N PHE A 414 -4.72 -24.49 -14.89
CA PHE A 414 -5.85 -23.95 -14.13
C PHE A 414 -6.98 -23.50 -15.05
N THR A 415 -6.66 -22.86 -16.17
CA THR A 415 -7.65 -22.44 -17.16
C THR A 415 -8.38 -23.66 -17.73
N LYS A 416 -7.67 -24.73 -18.15
CA LYS A 416 -8.32 -25.97 -18.65
C LYS A 416 -9.14 -26.71 -17.58
N LEU A 417 -8.68 -26.69 -16.32
CA LEU A 417 -9.37 -27.34 -15.21
C LEU A 417 -10.68 -26.62 -14.85
N PHE A 418 -10.64 -25.29 -14.78
CA PHE A 418 -11.80 -24.46 -14.44
C PHE A 418 -12.71 -24.14 -15.64
N GLU A 419 -12.25 -24.28 -16.88
CA GLU A 419 -13.11 -24.35 -18.07
C GLU A 419 -14.08 -25.54 -18.00
N LYS A 420 -13.62 -26.66 -17.42
CA LYS A 420 -14.42 -27.88 -17.24
C LYS A 420 -15.26 -27.88 -15.95
N HIS A 421 -14.75 -27.24 -14.90
CA HIS A 421 -15.39 -27.12 -13.59
C HIS A 421 -15.22 -25.70 -13.05
N PRO A 422 -16.15 -24.76 -13.35
CA PRO A 422 -16.02 -23.35 -12.95
C PRO A 422 -16.00 -23.15 -11.43
N GLU A 423 -16.54 -24.12 -10.69
CA GLU A 423 -16.51 -24.19 -9.24
C GLU A 423 -16.04 -25.57 -8.78
N ILE A 424 -15.15 -25.60 -7.78
CA ILE A 424 -14.52 -26.81 -7.25
C ILE A 424 -15.05 -27.08 -5.84
N ASN A 425 -15.66 -28.24 -5.65
CA ASN A 425 -16.05 -28.75 -4.34
C ASN A 425 -14.95 -29.63 -3.70
N ALA A 426 -15.14 -30.05 -2.46
CA ALA A 426 -14.11 -30.78 -1.70
C ALA A 426 -13.70 -32.12 -2.34
N VAL A 427 -14.61 -32.79 -3.05
CA VAL A 427 -14.33 -34.06 -3.75
C VAL A 427 -13.49 -33.82 -4.99
N GLN A 428 -13.78 -32.76 -5.75
CA GLN A 428 -12.96 -32.35 -6.88
C GLN A 428 -11.59 -31.86 -6.43
N LEU A 429 -11.53 -31.08 -5.35
CA LEU A 429 -10.29 -30.61 -4.73
C LEU A 429 -9.40 -31.79 -4.31
N GLN A 430 -9.98 -32.83 -3.71
CA GLN A 430 -9.27 -34.05 -3.36
C GLN A 430 -8.65 -34.74 -4.57
N LYS A 431 -9.40 -34.87 -5.67
CA LYS A 431 -8.89 -35.46 -6.91
C LYS A 431 -7.75 -34.64 -7.50
N ILE A 432 -7.87 -33.32 -7.48
CA ILE A 432 -6.83 -32.41 -7.98
C ILE A 432 -5.56 -32.56 -7.14
N LEU A 433 -5.67 -32.43 -5.82
CA LEU A 433 -4.53 -32.55 -4.93
C LEU A 433 -3.87 -33.94 -5.01
N ASN A 434 -4.64 -35.01 -5.14
CA ASN A 434 -4.06 -36.37 -5.18
C ASN A 434 -3.54 -36.80 -6.57
N HIS A 435 -3.92 -36.12 -7.66
CA HIS A 435 -3.47 -36.46 -9.03
C HIS A 435 -2.52 -35.43 -9.66
N MET A 436 -2.23 -34.34 -8.96
CA MET A 436 -1.29 -33.32 -9.43
C MET A 436 0.16 -33.82 -9.39
N PRO A 437 0.98 -33.48 -10.40
CA PRO A 437 2.41 -33.71 -10.33
C PRO A 437 3.03 -32.71 -9.35
N TRP A 438 3.14 -33.12 -8.08
CA TRP A 438 3.89 -32.40 -7.05
C TRP A 438 5.39 -32.41 -7.39
N SER A 439 5.83 -31.48 -8.23
CA SER A 439 7.22 -31.38 -8.70
C SER A 439 8.17 -31.13 -7.52
N GLY A 440 9.08 -32.08 -7.26
CA GLY A 440 10.04 -32.00 -6.15
C GLY A 440 10.00 -33.20 -5.20
N LEU A 441 8.96 -34.05 -5.28
CA LEU A 441 8.88 -35.26 -4.47
C LEU A 441 9.81 -36.36 -5.00
N ARG A 442 10.76 -36.78 -4.16
CA ARG A 442 11.50 -38.06 -4.31
C ARG A 442 11.11 -39.11 -3.25
N SER A 443 10.02 -38.89 -2.50
CA SER A 443 9.38 -39.87 -1.61
C SER A 443 7.86 -39.66 -1.62
N GLU A 444 7.08 -40.61 -1.10
CA GLU A 444 5.63 -40.84 -1.27
C GLU A 444 4.73 -39.59 -1.41
N GLN A 445 3.78 -39.61 -2.35
CA GLN A 445 2.85 -38.50 -2.57
C GLN A 445 1.92 -38.29 -1.37
N PRO A 446 1.69 -37.03 -0.94
CA PRO A 446 0.75 -36.75 0.13
C PRO A 446 -0.67 -37.15 -0.30
N LEU A 447 -1.31 -38.01 0.49
CA LEU A 447 -2.69 -38.42 0.29
C LEU A 447 -3.61 -37.50 1.09
N PHE A 448 -4.29 -36.59 0.38
CA PHE A 448 -5.32 -35.75 0.99
C PHE A 448 -6.61 -36.55 1.16
N SER A 449 -7.08 -36.67 2.40
CA SER A 449 -8.39 -37.22 2.72
C SER A 449 -9.50 -36.23 2.37
N LEU A 450 -10.74 -36.72 2.22
CA LEU A 450 -11.89 -35.86 1.93
C LEU A 450 -12.09 -34.82 3.04
N GLU A 451 -11.89 -35.22 4.30
CA GLU A 451 -11.98 -34.34 5.47
C GLU A 451 -10.89 -33.26 5.46
N ALA A 452 -9.67 -33.60 5.04
CA ALA A 452 -8.60 -32.62 4.86
C ALA A 452 -8.96 -31.59 3.79
N CYS A 453 -9.50 -32.05 2.66
CA CYS A 453 -9.96 -31.18 1.58
C CYS A 453 -11.17 -30.32 1.98
N GLN A 454 -12.12 -30.83 2.76
CA GLN A 454 -13.22 -30.05 3.31
C GLN A 454 -12.71 -28.96 4.26
N GLY A 455 -11.73 -29.29 5.10
CA GLY A 455 -11.11 -28.33 6.01
C GLY A 455 -10.30 -27.25 5.29
N ILE A 456 -9.60 -27.61 4.21
CA ILE A 456 -8.92 -26.65 3.34
C ILE A 456 -9.97 -25.80 2.63
N LEU A 457 -10.97 -26.41 2.01
CA LEU A 457 -12.02 -25.70 1.27
C LEU A 457 -12.75 -24.68 2.16
N ALA A 458 -13.11 -25.02 3.39
CA ALA A 458 -13.73 -24.10 4.33
C ALA A 458 -12.84 -22.90 4.71
N LEU A 459 -11.51 -23.00 4.53
CA LEU A 459 -10.57 -21.89 4.72
C LEU A 459 -10.42 -21.02 3.46
N LEU A 460 -10.84 -21.53 2.29
CA LEU A 460 -10.74 -20.85 0.99
C LEU A 460 -12.08 -20.28 0.51
N ASP A 461 -13.19 -20.86 0.96
CA ASP A 461 -14.57 -20.55 0.59
C ASP A 461 -15.02 -19.26 1.27
N LEU A 462 -14.78 -18.13 0.59
CA LEU A 462 -15.00 -16.77 1.12
C LEU A 462 -16.48 -16.40 1.23
N ASN A 463 -17.36 -17.11 0.50
CA ASN A 463 -18.78 -16.83 0.40
C ASN A 463 -19.65 -17.94 1.02
N ALA A 464 -19.03 -18.92 1.69
CA ALA A 464 -19.68 -20.10 2.26
C ALA A 464 -20.59 -20.83 1.26
N SER A 465 -20.18 -20.85 -0.01
CA SER A 465 -20.93 -21.49 -1.10
C SER A 465 -20.81 -23.02 -1.09
N GLY A 466 -19.83 -23.57 -0.36
CA GLY A 466 -19.41 -24.96 -0.40
C GLY A 466 -18.50 -25.29 -1.60
N THR A 467 -18.12 -24.29 -2.40
CA THR A 467 -17.28 -24.42 -3.59
C THR A 467 -16.24 -23.29 -3.65
N VAL A 468 -15.22 -23.45 -4.51
CA VAL A 468 -14.16 -22.47 -4.71
C VAL A 468 -14.01 -22.18 -6.20
N SER A 469 -14.07 -20.91 -6.57
CA SER A 469 -13.83 -20.43 -7.94
C SER A 469 -12.34 -20.38 -8.28
N ILE A 470 -12.00 -20.21 -9.57
CA ILE A 470 -10.59 -20.07 -10.00
C ILE A 470 -9.89 -18.89 -9.33
N GLN A 471 -10.63 -17.81 -9.06
CA GLN A 471 -10.10 -16.60 -8.44
C GLN A 471 -9.79 -16.84 -6.95
N GLU A 472 -10.63 -17.63 -6.27
CA GLU A 472 -10.44 -18.01 -4.87
C GLU A 472 -9.38 -19.10 -4.69
N PHE A 473 -9.17 -19.96 -5.68
CA PHE A 473 -8.22 -21.07 -5.59
C PHE A 473 -6.76 -20.69 -5.93
N ARG A 474 -6.55 -19.66 -6.76
CA ARG A 474 -5.22 -19.32 -7.31
C ARG A 474 -4.20 -18.87 -6.26
N ASP A 475 -4.60 -18.07 -5.27
CA ASP A 475 -3.67 -17.60 -4.23
C ASP A 475 -3.39 -18.64 -3.15
N PRO A 476 -4.41 -19.33 -2.60
CA PRO A 476 -4.17 -20.36 -1.59
C PRO A 476 -3.38 -21.54 -2.16
N TRP A 477 -3.47 -21.80 -3.46
CA TRP A 477 -2.59 -22.77 -4.13
C TRP A 477 -1.11 -22.41 -3.97
N LYS A 478 -0.74 -21.14 -4.17
CA LYS A 478 0.65 -20.67 -3.99
C LYS A 478 1.11 -20.83 -2.54
N GLN A 479 0.22 -20.56 -1.58
CA GLN A 479 0.50 -20.76 -0.15
C GLN A 479 0.67 -22.25 0.20
N LEU A 480 -0.18 -23.11 -0.36
CA LEU A 480 -0.10 -24.56 -0.20
C LEU A 480 1.24 -25.11 -0.69
N MET A 481 1.71 -24.66 -1.85
CA MET A 481 3.04 -25.00 -2.37
C MET A 481 4.17 -24.47 -1.47
N LEU A 482 4.05 -23.24 -0.97
CA LEU A 482 5.03 -22.66 -0.03
C LEU A 482 5.14 -23.50 1.25
N TYR A 483 4.02 -23.88 1.84
CA TYR A 483 4.03 -24.68 3.07
C TYR A 483 4.62 -26.05 2.86
N GLN A 484 4.39 -26.65 1.70
CA GLN A 484 5.04 -27.88 1.35
C GLN A 484 6.57 -27.70 1.29
N GLU A 485 7.09 -26.68 0.62
CA GLU A 485 8.53 -26.43 0.56
C GLU A 485 9.14 -26.23 1.96
N VAL A 486 8.48 -25.45 2.81
CA VAL A 486 8.90 -25.21 4.19
C VAL A 486 8.91 -26.49 5.02
N PHE A 487 7.88 -27.32 4.87
CA PHE A 487 7.80 -28.62 5.53
C PHE A 487 9.01 -29.49 5.18
N HIS A 488 9.31 -29.62 3.88
CA HIS A 488 10.42 -30.46 3.40
C HIS A 488 11.79 -29.91 3.79
N LYS A 489 11.93 -28.58 3.85
CA LYS A 489 13.16 -27.94 4.34
C LYS A 489 13.44 -28.33 5.79
N GLN A 490 12.40 -28.48 6.61
CA GLN A 490 12.52 -28.74 8.05
C GLN A 490 12.47 -30.22 8.43
N ASP A 491 11.88 -31.09 7.60
CA ASP A 491 11.96 -32.56 7.72
C ASP A 491 13.35 -33.08 7.31
N THR A 492 14.38 -32.62 8.03
CA THR A 492 15.80 -32.94 7.78
C THR A 492 16.12 -34.43 7.86
N ASN A 493 15.38 -35.17 8.69
CA ASN A 493 15.46 -36.62 8.86
C ASN A 493 14.60 -37.39 7.84
N ARG A 494 13.85 -36.71 6.96
CA ARG A 494 12.98 -37.31 5.94
C ARG A 494 11.99 -38.32 6.51
N SER A 495 11.47 -38.01 7.69
CA SER A 495 10.51 -38.86 8.38
C SER A 495 9.09 -38.73 7.83
N GLY A 496 8.83 -37.75 6.98
CA GLY A 496 7.49 -37.40 6.51
C GLY A 496 6.66 -36.68 7.56
N CYS A 497 7.25 -36.34 8.72
CA CYS A 497 6.60 -35.71 9.84
C CYS A 497 7.50 -34.66 10.51
N LEU A 498 6.91 -33.62 11.11
CA LEU A 498 7.63 -32.62 11.90
C LEU A 498 7.41 -32.86 13.39
N ASN A 499 8.50 -32.93 14.15
CA ASN A 499 8.44 -32.83 15.60
C ASN A 499 8.33 -31.37 16.08
N TRP A 500 8.20 -31.14 17.38
CA TRP A 500 8.04 -29.80 17.96
C TRP A 500 9.13 -28.79 17.56
N ALA A 501 10.40 -29.22 17.55
CA ALA A 501 11.49 -28.30 17.20
C ALA A 501 11.44 -27.93 15.71
N GLN A 502 11.13 -28.91 14.85
CA GLN A 502 11.01 -28.70 13.40
C GLN A 502 9.77 -27.87 13.04
N LEU A 503 8.63 -28.08 13.70
CA LEU A 503 7.42 -27.28 13.52
C LEU A 503 7.69 -25.81 13.89
N ARG A 504 8.37 -25.57 15.02
CA ARG A 504 8.74 -24.21 15.44
C ARG A 504 9.66 -23.53 14.43
N ALA A 505 10.61 -24.26 13.85
CA ALA A 505 11.48 -23.75 12.80
C ALA A 505 10.70 -23.45 11.51
N ALA A 506 9.78 -24.33 11.11
CA ALA A 506 8.90 -24.14 9.95
C ALA A 506 8.00 -22.90 10.08
N MET A 507 7.42 -22.67 11.27
CA MET A 507 6.63 -21.46 11.53
C MET A 507 7.48 -20.19 11.49
N ARG A 508 8.71 -20.22 12.00
CA ARG A 508 9.63 -19.08 11.89
C ARG A 508 10.03 -18.77 10.45
N ASP A 509 10.24 -19.79 9.63
CA ASP A 509 10.56 -19.64 8.20
C ASP A 509 9.43 -18.98 7.40
N THR A 510 8.18 -19.17 7.83
CA THR A 510 6.99 -18.55 7.23
C THR A 510 6.69 -17.17 7.79
N GLY A 511 7.43 -16.70 8.79
CA GLY A 511 7.23 -15.40 9.44
C GLY A 511 6.17 -15.40 10.54
N ILE A 512 5.58 -16.56 10.86
CA ILE A 512 4.56 -16.69 11.90
C ILE A 512 5.23 -16.95 13.26
N VAL A 513 4.85 -16.18 14.28
CA VAL A 513 5.39 -16.29 15.64
C VAL A 513 4.30 -16.72 16.60
N LEU A 514 4.28 -17.99 16.98
CA LEU A 514 3.41 -18.52 18.03
C LEU A 514 4.19 -18.76 19.33
N SER A 515 3.49 -18.71 20.46
CA SER A 515 4.08 -19.08 21.76
C SER A 515 4.31 -20.59 21.85
N ASP A 516 5.24 -20.99 22.73
CA ASP A 516 5.62 -22.40 22.88
C ASP A 516 4.44 -23.28 23.33
N ASP A 517 3.53 -22.71 24.12
CA ASP A 517 2.30 -23.37 24.58
C ASP A 517 1.32 -23.59 23.43
N VAL A 518 1.14 -22.59 22.55
CA VAL A 518 0.28 -22.72 21.37
C VAL A 518 0.87 -23.77 20.42
N CYS A 519 2.18 -23.77 20.16
CA CYS A 519 2.82 -24.79 19.33
C CYS A 519 2.59 -26.21 19.86
N ARG A 520 2.65 -26.41 21.19
CA ARG A 520 2.35 -27.72 21.80
C ARG A 520 0.89 -28.12 21.60
N LEU A 521 -0.05 -27.20 21.81
CA LEU A 521 -1.47 -27.46 21.56
C LEU A 521 -1.74 -27.80 20.09
N MET A 522 -1.03 -27.16 19.16
CA MET A 522 -1.17 -27.46 17.73
C MET A 522 -0.68 -28.87 17.39
N LEU A 523 0.38 -29.37 18.02
CA LEU A 523 0.81 -30.78 17.86
C LEU A 523 -0.18 -31.77 18.44
N ILE A 524 -0.84 -31.44 19.55
CA ILE A 524 -1.91 -32.28 20.13
C ILE A 524 -3.12 -32.31 19.19
N ARG A 525 -3.46 -31.18 18.57
CA ARG A 525 -4.67 -31.04 17.75
C ARG A 525 -4.52 -31.58 16.32
N TYR A 526 -3.36 -31.36 15.72
CA TYR A 526 -3.05 -31.65 14.30
C TYR A 526 -1.98 -32.73 14.12
N GLY A 527 -1.23 -33.08 15.17
CA GLY A 527 -0.27 -34.17 15.10
C GLY A 527 -0.92 -35.54 15.31
N GLY A 528 -0.19 -36.58 14.92
CA GLY A 528 -0.52 -37.98 15.20
C GLY A 528 -0.22 -38.39 16.65
N PRO A 529 -0.39 -39.68 16.98
CA PRO A 529 -0.25 -40.23 18.34
C PRO A 529 1.09 -39.91 19.01
N ASP A 530 2.16 -39.77 18.24
CA ASP A 530 3.52 -39.48 18.73
C ASP A 530 3.85 -37.98 18.81
N LEU A 531 2.84 -37.10 18.75
CA LEU A 531 3.00 -35.64 18.67
C LEU A 531 3.90 -35.21 17.49
N GLN A 532 3.74 -35.91 16.37
CA GLN A 532 4.41 -35.61 15.10
C GLN A 532 3.39 -35.19 14.05
N MET A 533 3.70 -34.19 13.25
CA MET A 533 2.77 -33.59 12.30
C MET A 533 3.14 -33.94 10.86
N ASP A 534 2.23 -34.60 10.14
CA ASP A 534 2.39 -34.86 8.72
C ASP A 534 2.18 -33.61 7.86
N VAL A 535 2.56 -33.69 6.58
CA VAL A 535 2.49 -32.56 5.65
C VAL A 535 1.07 -32.03 5.44
N VAL A 536 0.08 -32.91 5.42
CA VAL A 536 -1.33 -32.54 5.22
C VAL A 536 -1.85 -31.74 6.41
N SER A 537 -1.55 -32.20 7.62
CA SER A 537 -1.95 -31.55 8.86
C SER A 537 -1.19 -30.25 9.09
N PHE A 538 0.08 -30.19 8.68
CA PHE A 538 0.86 -28.96 8.67
C PHE A 538 0.24 -27.89 7.76
N VAL A 539 -0.10 -28.23 6.51
CA VAL A 539 -0.73 -27.29 5.58
C VAL A 539 -2.07 -26.78 6.13
N ARG A 540 -2.90 -27.66 6.70
CA ARG A 540 -4.18 -27.27 7.33
C ARG A 540 -3.99 -26.32 8.51
N LEU A 541 -2.99 -26.59 9.36
CA LEU A 541 -2.66 -25.72 10.47
C LEU A 541 -2.22 -24.35 9.99
N MET A 542 -1.29 -24.29 9.04
CA MET A 542 -0.71 -23.04 8.57
C MET A 542 -1.75 -22.13 7.90
N LEU A 543 -2.59 -22.69 7.02
CA LEU A 543 -3.71 -21.96 6.42
C LEU A 543 -4.68 -21.43 7.48
N ARG A 544 -4.95 -22.22 8.54
CA ARG A 544 -5.81 -21.78 9.65
C ARG A 544 -5.19 -20.66 10.46
N VAL A 545 -3.89 -20.75 10.78
CA VAL A 545 -3.20 -19.73 11.58
C VAL A 545 -3.16 -18.41 10.84
N GLU A 546 -2.86 -18.40 9.54
CA GLU A 546 -2.93 -17.17 8.73
C GLU A 546 -4.33 -16.58 8.71
N ASN A 547 -5.36 -17.39 8.46
CA ASN A 547 -6.74 -16.88 8.46
C ASN A 547 -7.15 -16.31 9.82
N MET A 548 -6.71 -16.92 10.93
CA MET A 548 -6.99 -16.42 12.28
C MET A 548 -6.21 -15.15 12.62
N GLU A 549 -4.96 -15.03 12.15
CA GLU A 549 -4.15 -13.81 12.30
C GLU A 549 -4.77 -12.66 11.50
N ASP A 550 -5.13 -12.89 10.23
CA ASP A 550 -5.83 -11.92 9.38
C ASP A 550 -7.13 -11.44 10.04
N PHE A 551 -7.91 -12.38 10.60
CA PHE A 551 -9.16 -12.06 11.31
C PHE A 551 -8.90 -11.20 12.55
N PHE A 552 -7.90 -11.56 13.36
CA PHE A 552 -7.53 -10.80 14.55
C PHE A 552 -7.08 -9.38 14.18
N GLN A 553 -6.23 -9.23 13.17
CA GLN A 553 -5.73 -7.93 12.71
C GLN A 553 -6.85 -7.05 12.12
N ASN A 554 -7.84 -7.65 11.45
CA ASN A 554 -8.95 -6.92 10.85
C ASN A 554 -9.97 -6.42 11.89
N LEU A 555 -10.18 -7.16 12.98
CA LEU A 555 -11.15 -6.79 14.01
C LEU A 555 -10.55 -6.02 15.19
N THR A 556 -9.24 -6.08 15.39
CA THR A 556 -8.60 -5.37 16.49
C THR A 556 -8.50 -3.87 16.19
N GLN A 557 -9.01 -3.04 17.11
CA GLN A 557 -8.94 -1.58 16.97
C GLN A 557 -7.58 -1.02 17.44
N ASP A 558 -6.95 -1.70 18.40
CA ASP A 558 -5.75 -1.24 19.11
C ASP A 558 -4.58 -2.24 19.06
N GLY A 559 -4.77 -3.40 18.44
CA GLY A 559 -3.78 -4.48 18.35
C GLY A 559 -3.64 -5.32 19.62
N LYS A 560 -4.49 -5.10 20.64
CA LYS A 560 -4.39 -5.78 21.93
C LYS A 560 -5.47 -6.83 22.15
N GLY A 561 -6.63 -6.68 21.51
CA GLY A 561 -7.72 -7.63 21.64
C GLY A 561 -8.83 -7.40 20.64
N ILE A 562 -9.80 -8.32 20.67
CA ILE A 562 -11.03 -8.30 19.89
C ILE A 562 -12.22 -8.57 20.82
N TYR A 563 -13.37 -7.98 20.51
CA TYR A 563 -14.64 -8.27 21.16
C TYR A 563 -15.54 -8.95 20.14
N LEU A 564 -16.08 -10.12 20.48
CA LEU A 564 -16.96 -10.90 19.60
C LEU A 564 -18.26 -11.21 20.31
N GLN A 565 -19.38 -11.03 19.62
CA GLN A 565 -20.67 -11.54 20.07
C GLN A 565 -20.71 -13.07 19.94
N LYS A 566 -21.61 -13.72 20.68
CA LYS A 566 -21.74 -15.18 20.68
C LYS A 566 -21.89 -15.79 19.27
N PRO A 567 -22.72 -15.24 18.36
CA PRO A 567 -22.82 -15.76 16.99
C PRO A 567 -21.51 -15.60 16.22
N GLU A 568 -20.86 -14.45 16.31
CA GLU A 568 -19.59 -14.15 15.62
C GLU A 568 -18.46 -15.08 16.10
N TRP A 569 -18.38 -15.33 17.42
CA TRP A 569 -17.45 -16.29 18.00
C TRP A 569 -17.70 -17.72 17.50
N LEU A 570 -18.97 -18.15 17.47
CA LEU A 570 -19.33 -19.49 16.99
C LEU A 570 -19.02 -19.65 15.51
N THR A 571 -19.36 -18.67 14.67
CA THR A 571 -19.02 -18.68 13.24
C THR A 571 -17.51 -18.73 13.05
N MET A 572 -16.74 -17.84 13.70
CA MET A 572 -15.28 -17.82 13.59
C MET A 572 -14.61 -19.15 14.00
N THR A 573 -15.13 -19.80 15.05
CA THR A 573 -14.52 -21.04 15.57
C THR A 573 -14.89 -22.28 14.75
N LEU A 574 -16.13 -22.34 14.25
CA LEU A 574 -16.68 -23.50 13.54
C LEU A 574 -16.47 -23.43 12.02
N TYR A 575 -16.55 -22.24 11.42
CA TYR A 575 -16.39 -22.02 9.99
C TYR A 575 -15.64 -20.69 9.74
N PRO A 576 -14.30 -20.71 9.71
CA PRO A 576 -13.49 -19.51 9.57
C PRO A 576 -13.58 -18.92 8.16
N GLU A 577 -14.62 -18.14 7.89
CA GLU A 577 -14.69 -17.26 6.71
C GLU A 577 -13.62 -16.15 6.82
N LYS A 578 -12.97 -15.78 5.71
CA LYS A 578 -12.23 -14.51 5.66
C LYS A 578 -13.26 -13.36 5.76
N ALA A 579 -13.46 -12.84 6.96
CA ALA A 579 -14.32 -11.70 7.20
C ALA A 579 -13.75 -10.43 6.54
N GLY A 580 -14.13 -10.21 5.29
CA GLY A 580 -13.94 -8.96 4.57
C GLY A 580 -15.23 -8.23 4.23
N ARG A 581 -16.42 -8.81 4.47
CA ARG A 581 -17.70 -8.20 4.03
C ARG A 581 -18.94 -8.39 4.91
N SER A 582 -18.93 -9.23 5.95
CA SER A 582 -20.19 -9.55 6.67
C SER A 582 -20.60 -8.56 7.78
N SER A 583 -19.80 -7.54 8.11
CA SER A 583 -20.25 -6.50 9.07
C SER A 583 -21.17 -5.44 8.46
N ALA A 584 -21.51 -5.54 7.17
CA ALA A 584 -22.43 -4.64 6.48
C ALA A 584 -23.86 -5.18 6.33
N LEU A 585 -24.13 -6.43 6.77
CA LEU A 585 -25.46 -7.07 6.62
C LEU A 585 -26.13 -7.43 7.95
N ALA A 586 -25.55 -7.05 9.09
CA ALA A 586 -26.10 -7.37 10.41
C ALA A 586 -26.91 -6.25 11.08
N GLU A 587 -27.13 -5.09 10.44
CA GLU A 587 -27.98 -4.02 10.98
C GLU A 587 -29.41 -3.96 10.39
N ASP A 588 -29.75 -4.80 9.40
CA ASP A 588 -31.06 -4.72 8.70
C ASP A 588 -32.15 -5.70 9.20
N SER A 589 -31.98 -6.37 10.35
CA SER A 589 -32.97 -7.36 10.83
C SER A 589 -33.59 -7.08 12.20
N ALA A 590 -33.72 -5.80 12.58
CA ALA A 590 -34.30 -5.44 13.87
C ALA A 590 -35.39 -4.36 13.84
N TYR A 591 -36.30 -4.32 12.85
CA TYR A 591 -37.63 -3.72 13.05
C TYR A 591 -38.69 -4.42 12.19
N GLY A 592 -39.65 -5.08 12.86
CA GLY A 592 -40.80 -5.75 12.26
C GLY A 592 -41.82 -4.79 11.60
N PRO A 593 -42.85 -5.34 10.95
CA PRO A 593 -43.65 -4.65 9.94
C PRO A 593 -44.63 -3.65 10.56
N ARG A 594 -44.72 -2.45 9.99
CA ARG A 594 -45.85 -1.53 10.20
C ARG A 594 -46.43 -1.09 8.85
N VAL A 595 -47.47 -1.85 8.49
CA VAL A 595 -48.70 -1.52 7.75
C VAL A 595 -48.80 -0.12 7.15
N ALA A 596 -49.03 -0.08 5.83
CA ALA A 596 -49.52 1.07 5.09
C ALA A 596 -51.02 1.30 5.31
N PHE A 597 -51.42 2.55 5.48
CA PHE A 597 -52.76 3.05 5.15
C PHE A 597 -52.64 4.50 4.68
N GLY A 598 -53.31 4.80 3.55
CA GLY A 598 -53.53 6.15 3.03
C GLY A 598 -52.67 6.49 1.84
#